data_AF-A0A9D6NEU6-F1
#
_entry.id   AF-A0A9D6NEU6-F1
#
_cell.length_a   1.000
_cell.length_b   1.000
_cell.length_c   1.000
_cell.angle_alpha   90.00
_cell.angle_beta   90.00
_cell.angle_gamma   90.00
#
_symmetry.space_group_name_H-M   'P 1'
#
loop_
_entity.id
_entity.type
_entity.pdbx_description
1 polymer ?
#
loop_
_entity_poly.entity_id
_entity_poly.type
_entity_poly.pdbx_seq_one_letter_code
_entity_poly.pdbx_strand_id
1 'polypeptide(L)'
;MTREDVEQRFATFLGLLDREQALKEELLHLKLRGRREEQAEVAERLRRHDEILEEIEDIRHREMLPILEELARFIASGGVNRVH
;
A
#
# COMPACT_ATOMS: atom_id res chain seq x y z
N MET A 1 -18.74 -12.30 8.05
CA MET A 1 -18.77 -11.09 7.22
C MET A 1 -20.20 -10.59 7.15
N THR A 2 -20.50 -9.64 8.03
CA THR A 2 -21.69 -8.78 8.01
C THR A 2 -21.48 -7.62 7.04
N ARG A 3 -22.44 -6.70 6.98
CA ARG A 3 -22.27 -5.42 6.29
C ARG A 3 -21.13 -4.58 6.90
N GLU A 4 -21.12 -4.48 8.23
CA GLU A 4 -20.13 -3.72 9.00
C GLU A 4 -18.72 -4.27 8.79
N ASP A 5 -18.57 -5.61 8.73
CA ASP A 5 -17.29 -6.25 8.40
C ASP A 5 -16.78 -5.81 7.01
N VAL A 6 -17.66 -5.79 5.99
CA VAL A 6 -17.30 -5.34 4.63
C VAL A 6 -16.91 -3.87 4.62
N GLU A 7 -17.70 -3.00 5.23
CA GLU A 7 -17.43 -1.56 5.33
C GLU A 7 -16.09 -1.29 6.04
N GLN A 8 -15.80 -2.02 7.12
CA GLN A 8 -14.53 -1.96 7.83
C GLN A 8 -13.34 -2.44 6.98
N ARG A 9 -13.49 -3.51 6.20
CA ARG A 9 -12.43 -3.99 5.28
C ARG A 9 -12.14 -2.98 4.18
N PHE A 10 -13.17 -2.34 3.62
CA PHE A 10 -12.97 -1.24 2.65
C PHE A 10 -12.30 -0.02 3.28
N ALA A 11 -12.69 0.37 4.49
CA ALA A 11 -12.04 1.48 5.20
C ALA A 11 -10.54 1.21 5.47
N THR A 12 -10.19 -0.01 5.90
CA THR A 12 -8.79 -0.42 6.05
C THR A 12 -8.04 -0.41 4.71
N PHE A 13 -8.63 -0.92 3.63
CA PHE A 13 -8.01 -0.93 2.30
C PHE A 13 -7.75 0.49 1.76
N LEU A 14 -8.69 1.43 1.96
CA LEU A 14 -8.51 2.84 1.59
C LEU A 14 -7.36 3.49 2.37
N GLY A 15 -7.26 3.27 3.68
CA GLY A 15 -6.13 3.76 4.48
C GLY A 15 -4.78 3.20 4.06
N LEU A 16 -4.75 1.95 3.56
CA LEU A 16 -3.54 1.37 2.96
C LEU A 16 -3.18 2.03 1.62
N LEU A 17 -4.17 2.37 0.78
CA LEU A 17 -3.93 3.13 -0.47
C LEU A 17 -3.37 4.52 -0.18
N ASP A 18 -3.89 5.23 0.82
CA ASP A 18 -3.39 6.54 1.24
C ASP A 18 -1.92 6.45 1.70
N ARG A 19 -1.57 5.41 2.47
CA ARG A 19 -0.19 5.12 2.90
C ARG A 19 0.72 4.78 1.71
N GLU A 20 0.26 3.94 0.79
CA GLU A 20 1.01 3.58 -0.42
C GLU A 20 1.23 4.81 -1.33
N GLN A 21 0.26 5.73 -1.40
CA GLN A 21 0.36 6.97 -2.14
C GLN A 21 1.38 7.94 -1.51
N ALA A 22 1.37 8.11 -0.18
CA ALA A 22 2.35 8.93 0.53
C ALA A 22 3.80 8.44 0.31
N LEU A 23 4.02 7.12 0.30
CA LEU A 23 5.32 6.52 0.00
C LEU A 23 5.77 6.78 -1.46
N LYS A 24 4.86 6.71 -2.43
CA LYS A 24 5.16 7.08 -3.83
C LYS A 24 5.54 8.55 -3.96
N GLU A 25 4.89 9.44 -3.19
CA GLU A 25 5.22 10.87 -3.16
C GLU A 25 6.61 11.11 -2.53
N GLU A 26 6.96 10.43 -1.43
CA GLU A 26 8.31 10.44 -0.86
C GLU A 26 9.37 10.00 -1.90
N LEU A 27 9.10 8.92 -2.63
CA LEU A 27 9.99 8.39 -3.67
C LEU A 27 10.16 9.35 -4.86
N LEU A 28 9.10 10.07 -5.25
CA LEU A 28 9.17 11.14 -6.27
C LEU A 28 10.03 12.31 -5.77
N HIS A 29 9.87 12.72 -4.52
CA HIS A 29 10.66 13.80 -3.91
C HIS A 29 12.14 13.43 -3.74
N LEU A 30 12.48 12.16 -3.54
CA LEU A 30 13.87 11.70 -3.48
C LEU A 30 14.62 11.83 -4.82
N LYS A 31 13.92 11.73 -5.97
CA LYS A 31 14.55 11.64 -7.30
C LYS A 31 15.00 12.96 -7.96
N LEU A 32 14.78 14.13 -7.35
CA LEU A 32 14.95 15.42 -8.03
C LEU A 32 15.86 16.43 -7.31
N ARG A 33 17.07 15.98 -7.00
CA ARG A 33 18.29 16.75 -6.67
C ARG A 33 19.49 15.82 -6.98
N GLY A 34 20.68 16.21 -7.48
CA GLY A 34 21.21 17.51 -7.93
C GLY A 34 22.59 17.36 -8.64
N ARG A 35 23.05 18.31 -9.48
CA ARG A 35 24.33 18.19 -10.24
C ARG A 35 25.61 18.54 -9.43
N ARG A 36 25.78 17.96 -8.23
CA ARG A 36 27.03 17.88 -7.42
C ARG A 36 26.62 17.42 -6.02
N GLU A 37 26.47 16.11 -5.85
CA GLU A 37 26.14 15.52 -4.56
C GLU A 37 27.29 14.61 -4.14
N GLU A 38 27.57 14.59 -2.84
CA GLU A 38 28.62 13.73 -2.30
C GLU A 38 28.19 12.27 -2.42
N GLN A 39 29.13 11.37 -2.69
CA GLN A 39 28.82 9.94 -2.91
C GLN A 39 28.06 9.31 -1.73
N ALA A 40 28.31 9.78 -0.50
CA ALA A 40 27.60 9.37 0.70
C ALA A 40 26.12 9.80 0.68
N GLU A 41 25.81 11.01 0.24
CA GLU A 41 24.43 11.51 0.15
C GLU A 41 23.63 10.76 -0.93
N VAL A 42 24.27 10.46 -2.07
CA VAL A 42 23.67 9.63 -3.13
C VAL A 42 23.41 8.20 -2.62
N ALA A 43 24.36 7.60 -1.90
CA ALA A 43 24.20 6.27 -1.33
C ALA A 43 23.09 6.19 -0.26
N GLU A 44 22.94 7.23 0.56
CA GLU A 44 21.86 7.33 1.56
C GLU A 44 20.48 7.41 0.89
N ARG A 45 20.35 8.27 -0.14
CA ARG A 45 19.10 8.42 -0.89
C ARG A 45 18.72 7.18 -1.69
N LEU A 46 19.71 6.44 -2.22
CA LEU A 46 19.46 5.15 -2.87
C LEU A 46 18.96 4.12 -1.87
N ARG A 47 19.56 4.04 -0.67
CA ARG A 47 19.06 3.14 0.39
C ARG A 47 17.63 3.47 0.78
N ARG A 48 17.31 4.74 1.05
CA ARG A 48 15.93 5.14 1.39
C ARG A 48 14.95 4.91 0.23
N HIS A 49 15.38 5.09 -1.02
CA HIS A 49 14.57 4.74 -2.20
C HIS A 49 14.22 3.26 -2.24
N ASP A 50 15.18 2.38 -1.97
CA ASP A 50 14.98 0.93 -2.00
C ASP A 50 14.16 0.45 -0.79
N GLU A 51 14.37 1.03 0.40
CA GLU A 51 13.51 0.85 1.59
C GLU A 51 12.04 1.20 1.28
N ILE A 52 11.77 2.35 0.63
CA ILE A 52 10.41 2.76 0.27
C ILE A 52 9.78 1.79 -0.74
N LEU A 53 10.56 1.24 -1.68
CA LEU A 53 10.06 0.23 -2.61
C LEU A 53 9.68 -1.06 -1.88
N GLU A 54 10.48 -1.50 -0.90
CA GLU A 54 10.17 -2.64 -0.03
C GLU A 54 8.93 -2.37 0.83
N GLU A 55 8.79 -1.17 1.43
CA GLU A 55 7.59 -0.77 2.18
C GLU A 55 6.32 -0.80 1.30
N ILE A 56 6.40 -0.33 0.04
CA ILE A 56 5.28 -0.38 -0.92
C ILE A 56 4.94 -1.83 -1.29
N GLU A 57 5.93 -2.69 -1.50
CA GLU A 57 5.72 -4.09 -1.84
C GLU A 57 5.09 -4.87 -0.67
N ASP A 58 5.55 -4.62 0.56
CA ASP A 58 5.00 -5.21 1.77
C ASP A 58 3.55 -4.77 2.02
N ILE A 59 3.22 -3.49 1.86
CA ILE A 59 1.82 -3.00 1.95
C ILE A 59 0.94 -3.73 0.93
N ARG A 60 1.40 -3.88 -0.32
CA ARG A 60 0.62 -4.56 -1.37
C ARG A 60 0.40 -6.04 -1.08
N HIS A 61 1.46 -6.77 -0.76
CA HIS A 61 1.41 -8.23 -0.66
C HIS A 61 0.98 -8.74 0.72
N ARG A 62 1.35 -8.05 1.81
CA ARG A 62 1.06 -8.50 3.19
C ARG A 62 -0.19 -7.88 3.78
N GLU A 63 -0.58 -6.68 3.36
CA GLU A 63 -1.72 -5.94 3.94
C GLU A 63 -2.91 -5.85 2.98
N MET A 64 -2.71 -5.36 1.75
CA MET A 64 -3.79 -5.16 0.77
C MET A 64 -4.32 -6.46 0.16
N LEU A 65 -3.43 -7.34 -0.33
CA LEU A 65 -3.83 -8.56 -1.04
C LEU A 65 -4.70 -9.50 -0.18
N PRO A 66 -4.40 -9.76 1.12
CA PRO A 66 -5.28 -10.58 1.96
C PRO A 66 -6.69 -10.01 2.12
N ILE A 67 -6.85 -8.68 2.16
CA ILE A 67 -8.17 -8.03 2.21
C ILE A 67 -8.94 -8.27 0.90
N LEU A 68 -8.27 -8.13 -0.24
CA LEU A 68 -8.88 -8.42 -1.55
C LEU A 68 -9.28 -9.90 -1.68
N GLU A 69 -8.45 -10.83 -1.21
CA GLU A 69 -8.76 -12.26 -1.17
C GLU A 69 -9.93 -12.59 -0.23
N GLU A 70 -10.02 -11.93 0.93
CA GLU A 70 -11.13 -12.09 1.87
C GLU A 70 -12.45 -11.61 1.26
N LEU A 71 -12.46 -10.42 0.65
CA LEU A 71 -13.62 -9.85 -0.06
C LEU A 71 -14.02 -10.69 -1.28
N ALA A 72 -13.04 -11.14 -2.09
CA ALA A 72 -13.30 -11.98 -3.26
C ALA A 72 -13.90 -13.34 -2.87
N ARG A 73 -13.38 -14.00 -1.83
CA ARG A 73 -13.95 -15.24 -1.28
C ARG A 73 -15.37 -15.02 -0.75
N PHE A 74 -15.63 -13.90 -0.07
CA PHE A 74 -16.96 -13.57 0.40
C PHE A 74 -17.96 -13.42 -0.74
N ILE A 75 -17.61 -12.65 -1.78
CA ILE A 75 -18.43 -12.48 -2.99
C ILE A 75 -18.69 -13.83 -3.68
N ALA A 76 -17.64 -14.64 -3.89
CA ALA A 76 -17.73 -15.96 -4.53
C ALA A 76 -18.61 -16.94 -3.73
N SER A 77 -18.66 -16.83 -2.40
CA SER A 77 -19.54 -17.65 -1.54
C SER A 77 -21.02 -17.26 -1.59
N GLY A 78 -21.41 -16.30 -2.44
CA GLY A 78 -22.77 -15.74 -2.49
C GLY A 78 -23.06 -14.78 -1.32
N GLY A 79 -22.02 -14.28 -0.66
CA GLY A 79 -22.13 -13.42 0.52
C GLY A 79 -22.96 -12.16 0.29
N VAL A 80 -22.91 -11.60 -0.93
CA VAL A 80 -23.68 -10.43 -1.36
C VAL A 80 -25.20 -10.60 -1.13
N ASN A 81 -25.74 -11.79 -1.32
CA ASN A 81 -27.16 -12.09 -1.11
C ASN A 81 -27.56 -12.22 0.37
N ARG A 82 -26.62 -12.09 1.31
CA ARG A 82 -26.80 -12.23 2.76
C ARG A 82 -26.56 -10.92 3.54
N VAL A 83 -26.34 -9.81 2.83
CA VAL A 83 -26.09 -8.47 3.40
C VAL A 83 -27.35 -7.57 3.33
N HIS A 84 -28.50 -8.16 3.03
CA HIS A 84 -29.81 -7.51 2.94
C HIS A 84 -30.65 -7.79 4.18
#